data_AF-A0AAW1SNW5-F1
#
_entry.id   AF-A0AAW1SNW5-F1
#
_cell.length_a   1.000
_cell.length_b   1.000
_cell.length_c   1.000
_cell.angle_alpha   90.00
_cell.angle_beta   90.00
_cell.angle_gamma   90.00
#
_symmetry.space_group_name_H-M   'P 1'
#
loop_
_entity.id
_entity.type
_entity.pdbx_description
1 polymer ?
#
loop_
_entity_poly.entity_id
_entity_poly.type
_entity_poly.pdbx_seq_one_letter_code
_entity_poly.pdbx_strand_id
1 'polypeptide(L)'
;MQSLQFRQFLKGAALAARPQSLRQHHVSVQRPQLAKAASQASQISLAEPTAYNKLKEVYDYLQSLPPSDRQEASNEILSTLNSLKEDGTLKKFGKRLEDGLERRNVFIGELKRVGVKVPDSIGKLSVRNDAAFLITVVGSTSVVAVAGQFLPGDWGFFVPYLTGAISIAVLVIGSTAPGFLQFFIDKFAQIFPDYRERVLRHEAAHMLAGYLMGVPVTGYSLDIGKAHTDFAEAKLQRSLIEKRLDETEVDQLALVAMAGASSEAMKYDEVLGQNADMSDLQRIMLRSANKMDNARQQNMTRWAVYECCRLLADYSAEYEALQAAMKSRGSIAECIRAIELASSS
;
A
#
# COMPACT_ATOMS: atom_id res chain seq x y z
N MET A 1 57.49 -44.25 -21.84
CA MET A 1 58.48 -44.87 -20.93
C MET A 1 58.36 -44.12 -19.61
N GLN A 2 58.10 -44.66 -18.44
CA GLN A 2 58.10 -46.03 -17.92
C GLN A 2 57.32 -45.94 -16.58
N SER A 3 56.26 -46.74 -16.42
CA SER A 3 56.19 -47.88 -15.49
C SER A 3 56.17 -47.49 -14.00
N LEU A 4 55.04 -47.68 -13.31
CA LEU A 4 54.73 -48.93 -12.62
C LEU A 4 55.82 -49.32 -11.61
N GLN A 5 55.56 -49.10 -10.32
CA GLN A 5 55.86 -49.95 -9.16
C GLN A 5 54.94 -49.43 -8.03
N PHE A 6 54.27 -50.20 -7.17
CA PHE A 6 54.35 -51.62 -6.87
C PHE A 6 53.05 -52.02 -6.17
N ARG A 7 52.40 -53.08 -6.65
CA ARG A 7 51.37 -53.82 -5.91
C ARG A 7 52.05 -54.58 -4.77
N GLN A 8 51.46 -54.61 -3.59
CA GLN A 8 51.17 -55.83 -2.81
C GLN A 8 50.75 -55.47 -1.37
N PHE A 9 49.47 -55.67 -1.06
CA PHE A 9 49.09 -56.46 0.10
C PHE A 9 47.75 -57.13 -0.22
N LEU A 10 47.76 -58.45 -0.18
CA LEU A 10 46.70 -59.35 -0.65
C LEU A 10 46.15 -60.13 0.56
N LYS A 11 44.84 -60.38 0.50
CA LYS A 11 44.10 -61.58 0.96
C LYS A 11 43.47 -61.61 2.36
N GLY A 12 42.18 -61.97 2.30
CA GLY A 12 41.35 -62.57 3.36
C GLY A 12 40.02 -61.81 3.47
N ALA A 13 38.83 -62.35 3.19
CA ALA A 13 38.39 -63.68 2.84
C ALA A 13 37.01 -63.56 2.15
N ALA A 14 36.73 -64.46 1.21
CA ALA A 14 35.43 -64.60 0.58
C ALA A 14 34.49 -65.46 1.44
N LEU A 15 33.25 -65.02 1.63
CA LEU A 15 32.14 -65.94 1.91
C LEU A 15 30.84 -65.39 1.29
N ALA A 16 30.22 -66.24 0.49
CA ALA A 16 29.05 -65.97 -0.32
C ALA A 16 27.75 -66.03 0.50
N ALA A 17 26.78 -65.16 0.18
CA ALA A 17 25.37 -65.38 0.48
C ALA A 17 24.46 -64.71 -0.57
N ARG A 18 23.46 -65.48 -1.02
CA ARG A 18 22.44 -65.22 -2.07
C ARG A 18 21.63 -63.92 -1.87
N PRO A 19 21.07 -63.33 -2.95
CA PRO A 19 20.12 -62.23 -2.85
C PRO A 19 18.71 -62.73 -2.48
N GLN A 20 18.12 -62.15 -1.43
CA GLN A 20 16.70 -62.30 -1.11
C GLN A 20 15.87 -61.29 -1.92
N SER A 21 14.80 -61.80 -2.52
CA SER A 21 13.78 -61.11 -3.28
C SER A 21 13.08 -60.00 -2.49
N LEU A 22 13.19 -58.75 -2.95
CA LEU A 22 12.32 -57.67 -2.51
C LEU A 22 10.99 -57.72 -3.29
N ARG A 23 9.93 -58.11 -2.56
CA ARG A 23 8.52 -57.99 -2.95
C ARG A 23 8.21 -56.54 -3.34
N GLN A 24 7.79 -56.31 -4.58
CA GLN A 24 7.12 -55.07 -4.96
C GLN A 24 5.73 -55.03 -4.31
N HIS A 25 5.54 -54.13 -3.35
CA HIS A 25 4.21 -53.77 -2.89
C HIS A 25 3.56 -52.88 -3.96
N HIS A 26 2.54 -53.41 -4.60
CA HIS A 26 1.71 -52.71 -5.57
C HIS A 26 0.83 -51.70 -4.81
N VAL A 27 1.26 -50.44 -4.73
CA VAL A 27 0.40 -49.35 -4.29
C VAL A 27 -0.42 -48.89 -5.50
N SER A 28 -1.67 -49.33 -5.57
CA SER A 28 -2.66 -48.80 -6.50
C SER A 28 -3.05 -47.38 -6.08
N VAL A 29 -2.22 -46.40 -6.43
CA VAL A 29 -2.55 -44.99 -6.29
C VAL A 29 -3.69 -44.65 -7.25
N GLN A 30 -4.75 -44.06 -6.71
CA GLN A 30 -5.95 -43.59 -7.43
C GLN A 30 -5.60 -42.59 -8.54
N ARG A 31 -5.26 -43.10 -9.72
CA ARG A 31 -5.06 -42.33 -10.97
C ARG A 31 -6.22 -41.39 -11.34
N PRO A 32 -7.51 -41.64 -11.03
CA PRO A 32 -8.59 -40.73 -11.40
C PRO A 32 -8.56 -39.40 -10.62
N GLN A 33 -8.12 -39.40 -9.37
CA GLN A 33 -8.13 -38.20 -8.52
C GLN A 33 -6.95 -37.27 -8.84
N LEU A 34 -5.78 -37.82 -9.09
CA LEU A 34 -4.61 -37.07 -9.56
C LEU A 34 -4.83 -36.46 -10.95
N ALA A 35 -5.52 -37.17 -11.86
CA ALA A 35 -5.86 -36.64 -13.17
C ALA A 35 -6.90 -35.49 -13.09
N LYS A 36 -7.87 -35.58 -12.18
CA LYS A 36 -8.87 -34.52 -11.96
C LYS A 36 -8.25 -33.27 -11.33
N ALA A 37 -7.38 -33.45 -10.33
CA ALA A 37 -6.61 -32.38 -9.70
C ALA A 37 -5.60 -31.74 -10.65
N ALA A 38 -4.92 -32.53 -11.49
CA ALA A 38 -4.02 -32.01 -12.52
C ALA A 38 -4.77 -31.32 -13.66
N SER A 39 -5.97 -31.78 -14.04
CA SER A 39 -6.80 -31.09 -15.04
C SER A 39 -7.40 -29.80 -14.49
N GLN A 40 -7.79 -29.77 -13.21
CA GLN A 40 -8.21 -28.54 -12.53
C GLN A 40 -7.05 -27.57 -12.39
N ALA A 41 -5.87 -28.02 -11.96
CA ALA A 41 -4.67 -27.19 -11.87
C ALA A 41 -4.21 -26.67 -13.24
N SER A 42 -4.34 -27.47 -14.30
CA SER A 42 -4.01 -27.07 -15.68
C SER A 42 -5.04 -26.13 -16.30
N GLN A 43 -6.32 -26.23 -15.92
CA GLN A 43 -7.37 -25.28 -16.33
C GLN A 43 -7.26 -23.95 -15.56
N ILE A 44 -6.93 -24.01 -14.26
CA ILE A 44 -6.64 -22.82 -13.43
C ILE A 44 -5.42 -22.06 -13.98
N SER A 45 -4.38 -22.77 -14.43
CA SER A 45 -3.16 -22.19 -14.98
C SER A 45 -3.33 -21.47 -16.33
N LEU A 46 -4.36 -21.80 -17.12
CA LEU A 46 -4.62 -21.16 -18.42
C LEU A 46 -5.68 -20.05 -18.32
N ALA A 47 -6.56 -20.09 -17.32
CA ALA A 47 -7.58 -19.07 -17.06
C ALA A 47 -7.03 -17.86 -16.27
N GLU A 48 -6.04 -18.05 -15.40
CA GLU A 48 -5.42 -16.97 -14.63
C GLU A 48 -4.83 -15.84 -15.48
N PRO A 49 -3.99 -16.10 -16.51
CA PRO A 49 -3.43 -15.03 -17.33
C PRO A 49 -4.51 -14.20 -18.03
N THR A 50 -5.58 -14.85 -18.51
CA THR A 50 -6.68 -14.19 -19.23
C THR A 50 -7.51 -13.26 -18.34
N ALA A 51 -7.78 -13.65 -17.08
CA ALA A 51 -8.58 -12.84 -16.17
C ALA A 51 -7.87 -11.54 -15.77
N TYR A 52 -6.57 -11.61 -15.42
CA TYR A 52 -5.78 -10.42 -15.07
C TYR A 52 -5.46 -9.55 -16.29
N ASN A 53 -5.36 -10.13 -17.48
CA ASN A 53 -5.24 -9.34 -18.72
C ASN A 53 -6.50 -8.51 -18.99
N LYS A 54 -7.69 -9.09 -18.81
CA LYS A 54 -8.96 -8.35 -18.91
C LYS A 54 -9.02 -7.19 -17.90
N LEU A 55 -8.63 -7.44 -16.65
CA LEU A 55 -8.53 -6.36 -15.65
C LEU A 55 -7.57 -5.25 -16.10
N LYS A 56 -6.39 -5.64 -16.61
CA LYS A 56 -5.40 -4.69 -17.11
C LYS A 56 -5.95 -3.82 -18.23
N GLU A 57 -6.65 -4.41 -19.20
CA GLU A 57 -7.28 -3.66 -20.31
C GLU A 57 -8.28 -2.62 -19.82
N VAL A 58 -9.15 -2.97 -18.85
CA VAL A 58 -10.13 -2.04 -18.27
C VAL A 58 -9.43 -0.90 -17.52
N TYR A 59 -8.37 -1.20 -16.77
CA TYR A 59 -7.58 -0.20 -16.05
C TYR A 59 -6.80 0.73 -16.98
N ASP A 60 -6.17 0.19 -18.03
CA ASP A 60 -5.43 0.96 -19.03
C ASP A 60 -6.39 1.89 -19.80
N TYR A 61 -7.61 1.40 -20.12
CA TYR A 61 -8.67 2.21 -20.71
C TYR A 61 -9.08 3.37 -19.79
N LEU A 62 -9.35 3.11 -18.50
CA LEU A 62 -9.69 4.15 -17.53
C LEU A 62 -8.61 5.25 -17.46
N GLN A 63 -7.32 4.87 -17.43
CA GLN A 63 -6.23 5.82 -17.36
C GLN A 63 -6.11 6.69 -18.62
N SER A 64 -6.57 6.19 -19.77
CA SER A 64 -6.60 6.94 -21.03
C SER A 64 -7.72 8.00 -21.07
N LEU A 65 -8.74 7.88 -20.21
CA LEU A 65 -9.90 8.76 -20.22
C LEU A 65 -9.64 10.10 -19.50
N PRO A 66 -10.24 11.20 -20.00
CA PRO A 66 -10.32 12.46 -19.27
C PRO A 66 -11.04 12.28 -17.93
N PRO A 67 -10.72 13.08 -16.89
CA PRO A 67 -11.33 12.94 -15.56
C PRO A 67 -12.87 12.94 -15.54
N SER A 68 -13.53 13.63 -16.47
CA SER A 68 -15.00 13.68 -16.58
C SER A 68 -15.64 12.33 -16.92
N ASP A 69 -14.92 11.48 -17.66
CA ASP A 69 -15.47 10.26 -18.26
C ASP A 69 -15.06 9.01 -17.45
N ARG A 70 -14.19 9.19 -16.45
CA ARG A 70 -13.75 8.12 -15.54
C ARG A 70 -14.87 7.57 -14.67
N GLN A 71 -15.97 8.30 -14.52
CA GLN A 71 -17.11 7.88 -13.72
C GLN A 71 -17.80 6.64 -14.31
N GLU A 72 -18.09 6.65 -15.61
CA GLU A 72 -18.78 5.54 -16.29
C GLU A 72 -17.89 4.29 -16.33
N ALA A 73 -16.60 4.49 -16.65
CA ALA A 73 -15.59 3.44 -16.62
C ALA A 73 -15.33 2.87 -15.20
N SER A 74 -15.55 3.66 -14.15
CA SER A 74 -15.44 3.16 -12.77
C SER A 74 -16.52 2.13 -12.42
N ASN A 75 -17.72 2.23 -13.01
CA ASN A 75 -18.78 1.22 -12.82
C ASN A 75 -18.42 -0.10 -13.52
N GLU A 76 -17.77 -0.01 -14.68
CA GLU A 76 -17.28 -1.15 -15.44
C GLU A 76 -16.17 -1.92 -14.71
N ILE A 77 -15.31 -1.22 -13.97
CA ILE A 77 -14.31 -1.86 -13.10
C ILE A 77 -15.00 -2.65 -11.99
N LEU A 78 -15.97 -2.06 -11.32
CA LEU A 78 -16.70 -2.73 -10.24
C LEU A 78 -17.45 -3.96 -10.75
N SER A 79 -18.11 -3.87 -11.91
CA SER A 79 -18.78 -5.03 -12.52
C SER A 79 -17.80 -6.12 -12.93
N THR A 80 -16.63 -5.75 -13.47
CA THR A 80 -15.56 -6.70 -13.82
C THR A 80 -15.01 -7.40 -12.59
N LEU A 81 -14.71 -6.67 -11.50
CA LEU A 81 -14.26 -7.27 -10.24
C LEU A 81 -15.30 -8.20 -9.62
N ASN A 82 -16.58 -7.81 -9.65
CA ASN A 82 -17.67 -8.69 -9.19
C ASN A 82 -17.80 -9.95 -10.05
N SER A 83 -17.68 -9.84 -11.37
CA SER A 83 -17.70 -11.02 -12.26
C SER A 83 -16.55 -11.99 -11.95
N LEU A 84 -15.35 -11.46 -11.72
CA LEU A 84 -14.18 -12.28 -11.38
C LEU A 84 -14.24 -12.86 -9.97
N LYS A 85 -14.98 -12.21 -9.05
CA LYS A 85 -15.31 -12.75 -7.74
C LYS A 85 -16.29 -13.91 -7.87
N GLU A 86 -17.36 -13.76 -8.67
CA GLU A 86 -18.35 -14.82 -8.93
C GLU A 86 -17.71 -16.04 -9.61
N ASP A 87 -16.76 -15.81 -10.52
CA ASP A 87 -15.97 -16.86 -11.18
C ASP A 87 -14.95 -17.54 -10.23
N GLY A 88 -14.80 -17.06 -8.99
CA GLY A 88 -13.88 -17.60 -7.98
C GLY A 88 -12.40 -17.26 -8.21
N THR A 89 -12.11 -16.34 -9.14
CA THR A 89 -10.75 -15.86 -9.42
C THR A 89 -10.28 -14.90 -8.34
N LEU A 90 -11.15 -13.98 -7.90
CA LEU A 90 -10.85 -13.04 -6.82
C LEU A 90 -11.49 -13.51 -5.52
N LYS A 91 -10.71 -14.20 -4.67
CA LYS A 91 -11.21 -14.80 -3.43
C LYS A 91 -11.21 -13.84 -2.26
N LYS A 92 -10.39 -12.78 -2.32
CA LYS A 92 -10.22 -11.83 -1.21
C LYS A 92 -10.95 -10.51 -1.45
N PHE A 93 -11.40 -10.24 -2.68
CA PHE A 93 -12.15 -9.03 -2.98
C PHE A 93 -13.46 -8.96 -2.16
N GLY A 94 -13.58 -7.94 -1.31
CA GLY A 94 -14.73 -7.78 -0.41
C GLY A 94 -14.81 -8.81 0.72
N LYS A 95 -13.79 -9.64 0.94
CA LYS A 95 -13.80 -10.70 1.96
C LYS A 95 -14.00 -10.16 3.38
N ARG A 96 -13.49 -8.96 3.68
CA ARG A 96 -13.66 -8.36 5.01
C ARG A 96 -15.12 -8.05 5.33
N LEU A 97 -15.94 -7.78 4.31
CA LEU A 97 -17.38 -7.55 4.50
C LEU A 97 -18.13 -8.82 4.89
N GLU A 98 -17.64 -9.99 4.45
CA GLU A 98 -18.25 -11.29 4.74
C GLU A 98 -17.92 -11.77 6.17
N ASP A 99 -16.75 -11.40 6.69
CA ASP A 99 -16.30 -11.74 8.05
C ASP A 99 -17.06 -10.98 9.16
N GLY A 100 -17.94 -10.05 8.80
CA GLY A 100 -18.73 -9.22 9.72
C GLY A 100 -17.93 -8.02 10.23
N LEU A 101 -18.29 -6.83 9.73
CA LEU A 101 -17.74 -5.57 10.21
C LEU A 101 -18.71 -4.91 11.19
N GLU A 102 -18.35 -4.88 12.48
CA GLU A 102 -19.16 -4.24 13.50
C GLU A 102 -18.47 -3.02 14.11
N ARG A 103 -19.14 -1.87 14.01
CA ARG A 103 -18.71 -0.65 14.68
C ARG A 103 -18.81 -0.82 16.19
N ARG A 104 -17.71 -0.54 16.89
CA ARG A 104 -17.68 -0.56 18.36
C ARG A 104 -16.97 0.66 18.94
N ASN A 105 -17.16 0.88 20.24
CA ASN A 105 -16.38 1.87 20.95
C ASN A 105 -14.95 1.38 21.16
N VAL A 106 -13.97 2.20 20.80
CA VAL A 106 -12.54 1.89 20.93
C VAL A 106 -11.86 2.95 21.77
N PHE A 107 -11.19 2.52 22.84
CA PHE A 107 -10.41 3.42 23.69
C PHE A 107 -8.99 3.60 23.18
N ILE A 108 -8.38 4.74 23.49
CA ILE A 108 -7.03 5.08 23.00
C ILE A 108 -5.95 4.07 23.44
N GLY A 109 -6.13 3.45 24.62
CA GLY A 109 -5.24 2.40 25.12
C GLY A 109 -5.33 1.09 24.32
N GLU A 110 -6.43 0.84 23.62
CA GLU A 110 -6.57 -0.35 22.77
C GLU A 110 -5.77 -0.21 21.47
N LEU A 111 -5.53 1.02 20.99
CA LEU A 111 -4.71 1.26 19.80
C LEU A 111 -3.29 0.73 19.96
N LYS A 112 -2.71 0.87 21.17
CA LYS A 112 -1.38 0.29 21.47
C LYS A 112 -1.36 -1.23 21.35
N ARG A 113 -2.48 -1.91 21.62
CA ARG A 113 -2.58 -3.37 21.56
C ARG A 113 -2.59 -3.91 20.13
N VAL A 114 -3.00 -3.08 19.16
CA VAL A 114 -3.01 -3.43 17.73
C VAL A 114 -1.78 -2.90 16.99
N GLY A 115 -0.73 -2.51 17.73
CA GLY A 115 0.56 -2.14 17.17
C GLY A 115 0.76 -0.64 16.92
N VAL A 116 -0.21 0.23 17.24
CA VAL A 116 -0.01 1.68 17.14
C VAL A 116 1.04 2.14 18.15
N LYS A 117 2.12 2.74 17.67
CA LYS A 117 3.25 3.18 18.51
C LYS A 117 2.89 4.34 19.42
N VAL A 118 2.35 5.41 18.83
CA VAL A 118 1.97 6.64 19.53
C VAL A 118 0.53 7.00 19.15
N PRO A 119 -0.48 6.54 19.91
CA PRO A 119 -1.88 6.83 19.59
C PRO A 119 -2.19 8.33 19.49
N ASP A 120 -1.50 9.15 20.29
CA ASP A 120 -1.69 10.59 20.32
C ASP A 120 -1.11 11.32 19.09
N SER A 121 -0.36 10.64 18.21
CA SER A 121 0.12 11.23 16.95
C SER A 121 -0.97 11.24 15.87
N ILE A 122 -2.00 10.41 16.02
CA ILE A 122 -3.13 10.35 15.09
C ILE A 122 -3.94 11.65 15.22
N GLY A 123 -4.19 12.32 14.11
CA GLY A 123 -4.88 13.61 14.04
C GLY A 123 -4.04 14.83 14.40
N LYS A 124 -2.74 14.68 14.71
CA LYS A 124 -1.82 15.82 14.88
C LYS A 124 -1.07 16.11 13.59
N LEU A 125 -1.04 17.37 13.18
CA LEU A 125 -0.22 17.79 12.04
C LEU A 125 1.25 17.57 12.35
N SER A 126 1.94 16.86 11.46
CA SER A 126 3.40 16.79 11.48
C SER A 126 3.99 18.02 10.81
N VAL A 127 5.04 18.56 11.40
CA VAL A 127 5.87 19.64 10.83
C VAL A 127 7.26 19.13 10.42
N ARG A 128 7.45 17.80 10.39
CA ARG A 128 8.77 17.17 10.17
C ARG A 128 9.37 17.54 8.81
N ASN A 129 8.57 17.45 7.75
CA ASN A 129 9.02 17.75 6.39
C ASN A 129 9.32 19.25 6.22
N ASP A 130 8.48 20.10 6.79
CA ASP A 130 8.66 21.55 6.78
C ASP A 130 9.95 21.95 7.50
N ALA A 131 10.17 21.39 8.69
CA ALA A 131 11.39 21.63 9.47
C ALA A 131 12.64 21.13 8.74
N ALA A 132 12.60 19.91 8.16
CA ALA A 132 13.73 19.36 7.41
C ALA A 132 14.07 20.21 6.19
N PHE A 133 13.06 20.69 5.45
CA PHE A 133 13.24 21.60 4.33
C PHE A 133 13.85 22.93 4.79
N LEU A 134 13.25 23.59 5.79
CA LEU A 134 13.73 24.88 6.28
C LEU A 134 15.15 24.81 6.85
N ILE A 135 15.46 23.79 7.66
CA ILE A 135 16.81 23.59 8.21
C ILE A 135 17.81 23.36 7.08
N THR A 136 17.46 22.58 6.05
CA THR A 136 18.37 22.32 4.93
C THR A 136 18.58 23.57 4.09
N VAL A 137 17.52 24.30 3.75
CA VAL A 137 17.63 25.54 2.98
C VAL A 137 18.42 26.58 3.74
N VAL A 138 18.07 26.87 4.99
CA VAL A 138 18.77 27.88 5.81
C VAL A 138 20.21 27.45 6.10
N GLY A 139 20.43 26.18 6.44
CA GLY A 139 21.77 25.66 6.69
C GLY A 139 22.67 25.72 5.46
N SER A 140 22.19 25.25 4.30
CA SER A 140 22.96 25.28 3.06
C SER A 140 23.24 26.71 2.57
N THR A 141 22.24 27.60 2.60
CA THR A 141 22.45 29.01 2.21
C THR A 141 23.42 29.72 3.15
N SER A 142 23.40 29.41 4.45
CA SER A 142 24.36 29.96 5.42
C SER A 142 25.79 29.50 5.14
N VAL A 143 25.98 28.20 4.85
CA VAL A 143 27.30 27.66 4.50
C VAL A 143 27.83 28.27 3.21
N VAL A 144 27.00 28.37 2.18
CA VAL A 144 27.39 28.98 0.89
C VAL A 144 27.67 30.48 1.06
N ALA A 145 26.89 31.19 1.90
CA ALA A 145 27.15 32.60 2.17
C ALA A 145 28.54 32.81 2.79
N VAL A 146 28.90 32.02 3.81
CA VAL A 146 30.23 32.12 4.45
C VAL A 146 31.33 31.69 3.49
N ALA A 147 31.17 30.59 2.77
CA ALA A 147 32.14 30.13 1.78
C ALA A 147 32.33 31.14 0.63
N GLY A 148 31.24 31.80 0.23
CA GLY A 148 31.22 32.82 -0.81
C GLY A 148 32.16 33.98 -0.51
N GLN A 149 32.37 34.35 0.75
CA GLN A 149 33.27 35.44 1.15
C GLN A 149 34.73 35.20 0.75
N PHE A 150 35.12 33.94 0.52
CA PHE A 150 36.47 33.58 0.08
C PHE A 150 36.64 33.57 -1.45
N LEU A 151 35.58 33.89 -2.21
CA LEU A 151 35.65 33.98 -3.67
C LEU A 151 36.34 35.28 -4.11
N PRO A 152 37.19 35.23 -5.15
CA PRO A 152 37.89 36.40 -5.64
C PRO A 152 36.98 37.37 -6.40
N GLY A 153 37.34 38.65 -6.35
CA GLY A 153 36.60 39.72 -7.02
C GLY A 153 35.23 39.99 -6.38
N ASP A 154 34.31 40.55 -7.17
CA ASP A 154 33.01 40.98 -6.66
C ASP A 154 32.10 39.81 -6.23
N TRP A 155 32.44 38.57 -6.58
CA TRP A 155 31.70 37.38 -6.16
C TRP A 155 31.67 37.21 -4.64
N GLY A 156 32.73 37.63 -3.93
CA GLY A 156 32.77 37.64 -2.47
C GLY A 156 31.72 38.57 -1.84
N PHE A 157 31.32 39.62 -2.55
CA PHE A 157 30.23 40.50 -2.18
C PHE A 157 28.88 39.91 -2.60
N PHE A 158 28.69 39.53 -3.87
CA PHE A 158 27.38 39.15 -4.40
C PHE A 158 26.82 37.83 -3.85
N VAL A 159 27.66 36.81 -3.66
CA VAL A 159 27.20 35.47 -3.28
C VAL A 159 26.44 35.45 -1.95
N PRO A 160 26.95 36.03 -0.84
CA PRO A 160 26.20 36.10 0.42
C PRO A 160 24.81 36.73 0.30
N TYR A 161 24.67 37.83 -0.46
CA TYR A 161 23.37 38.51 -0.64
C TYR A 161 22.39 37.68 -1.46
N LEU A 162 22.87 37.07 -2.56
CA LEU A 162 22.04 36.20 -3.39
C LEU A 162 21.56 34.98 -2.61
N THR A 163 22.43 34.35 -1.82
CA THR A 163 22.04 33.20 -0.99
C THR A 163 21.13 33.59 0.16
N GLY A 164 21.34 34.75 0.78
CA GLY A 164 20.45 35.28 1.82
C GLY A 164 19.05 35.59 1.28
N ALA A 165 18.96 36.08 0.04
CA ALA A 165 17.69 36.35 -0.64
C ALA A 165 16.84 35.08 -0.83
N ILE A 166 17.44 33.90 -0.95
CA ILE A 166 16.71 32.62 -1.03
C ILE A 166 15.87 32.38 0.24
N SER A 167 16.45 32.60 1.42
CA SER A 167 15.72 32.44 2.69
C SER A 167 14.56 33.43 2.83
N ILE A 168 14.74 34.66 2.35
CA ILE A 168 13.66 35.66 2.28
C ILE A 168 12.58 35.21 1.30
N ALA A 169 12.96 34.70 0.12
CA ALA A 169 12.00 34.21 -0.87
C ALA A 169 11.17 33.04 -0.33
N VAL A 170 11.78 32.10 0.38
CA VAL A 170 11.05 31.00 1.04
C VAL A 170 10.04 31.53 2.05
N LEU A 171 10.41 32.53 2.86
CA LEU A 171 9.49 33.16 3.82
C LEU A 171 8.33 33.87 3.11
N VAL A 172 8.60 34.61 2.04
CA VAL A 172 7.59 35.31 1.24
C VAL A 172 6.63 34.32 0.59
N ILE A 173 7.13 33.26 -0.02
CA ILE A 173 6.30 32.22 -0.65
C ILE A 173 5.48 31.48 0.41
N GLY A 174 6.08 31.11 1.54
CA GLY A 174 5.36 30.45 2.63
C GLY A 174 4.20 31.30 3.17
N SER A 175 4.35 32.63 3.14
CA SER A 175 3.33 33.57 3.62
C SER A 175 2.25 33.89 2.58
N THR A 176 2.61 33.98 1.30
CA THR A 176 1.69 34.43 0.23
C THR A 176 1.07 33.28 -0.55
N ALA A 177 1.76 32.15 -0.66
CA ALA A 177 1.37 30.98 -1.44
C ALA A 177 1.78 29.68 -0.73
N PRO A 178 1.19 29.36 0.44
CA PRO A 178 1.58 28.20 1.25
C PRO A 178 1.47 26.87 0.49
N GLY A 179 0.45 26.70 -0.36
CA GLY A 179 0.32 25.50 -1.20
C GLY A 179 1.45 25.31 -2.22
N PHE A 180 2.04 26.40 -2.71
CA PHE A 180 3.20 26.33 -3.60
C PHE A 180 4.45 25.90 -2.84
N LEU A 181 4.65 26.39 -1.61
CA LEU A 181 5.75 25.95 -0.76
C LEU A 181 5.62 24.46 -0.40
N GLN A 182 4.42 24.01 -0.06
CA GLN A 182 4.16 22.60 0.27
C GLN A 182 4.59 21.66 -0.87
N PHE A 183 4.30 22.02 -2.12
CA PHE A 183 4.72 21.24 -3.29
C PHE A 183 6.25 21.04 -3.33
N PHE A 184 7.05 22.07 -3.03
CA PHE A 184 8.52 21.93 -2.98
C PHE A 184 9.00 21.14 -1.78
N ILE A 185 8.35 21.31 -0.62
CA ILE A 185 8.65 20.53 0.59
C ILE A 185 8.46 19.04 0.31
N ASP A 186 7.35 18.66 -0.33
CA ASP A 186 7.08 17.27 -0.67
C ASP A 186 8.06 16.73 -1.72
N LYS A 187 8.48 17.57 -2.69
CA LYS A 187 9.54 17.24 -3.65
C LYS A 187 10.88 16.98 -2.97
N PHE A 188 11.23 17.84 -2.03
CA PHE A 188 12.43 17.68 -1.23
C PHE A 188 12.37 16.41 -0.36
N ALA A 189 11.22 16.12 0.25
CA ALA A 189 11.02 14.96 1.11
C ALA A 189 11.28 13.63 0.38
N GLN A 190 10.95 13.52 -0.91
CA GLN A 190 11.19 12.29 -1.69
C GLN A 190 12.65 11.92 -1.90
N ILE A 191 13.58 12.86 -1.72
CA ILE A 191 15.01 12.55 -1.75
C ILE A 191 15.34 11.53 -0.66
N PHE A 192 14.68 11.64 0.50
CA PHE A 192 14.89 10.74 1.63
C PHE A 192 14.23 9.37 1.41
N PRO A 193 15.01 8.27 1.49
CA PRO A 193 14.46 6.92 1.37
C PRO A 193 13.36 6.60 2.39
N ASP A 194 13.48 7.10 3.62
CA ASP A 194 12.46 6.92 4.68
C ASP A 194 11.09 7.47 4.26
N TYR A 195 11.06 8.63 3.60
CA TYR A 195 9.79 9.21 3.14
C TYR A 195 9.18 8.40 2.00
N ARG A 196 9.98 7.88 1.06
CA ARG A 196 9.50 7.00 -0.01
C ARG A 196 8.93 5.68 0.53
N GLU A 197 9.57 5.10 1.54
CA GLU A 197 9.07 3.90 2.23
C GLU A 197 7.74 4.19 2.93
N ARG A 198 7.62 5.34 3.61
CA ARG A 198 6.36 5.79 4.22
C ARG A 198 5.23 5.91 3.21
N VAL A 199 5.45 6.62 2.10
CA VAL A 199 4.44 6.79 1.04
C VAL A 199 4.04 5.43 0.45
N LEU A 200 5.00 4.57 0.12
CA LEU A 200 4.71 3.22 -0.38
C LEU A 200 3.81 2.43 0.57
N ARG A 201 4.17 2.41 1.85
CA ARG A 201 3.41 1.71 2.91
C ARG A 201 1.99 2.29 3.03
N HIS A 202 1.89 3.62 3.05
CA HIS A 202 0.66 4.39 3.15
C HIS A 202 -0.31 4.06 1.99
N GLU A 203 0.14 4.20 0.75
CA GLU A 203 -0.68 3.91 -0.44
C GLU A 203 -1.03 2.42 -0.56
N ALA A 204 -0.12 1.52 -0.20
CA ALA A 204 -0.41 0.09 -0.18
C ALA A 204 -1.51 -0.25 0.82
N ALA A 205 -1.58 0.46 1.96
CA ALA A 205 -2.59 0.20 2.98
C ALA A 205 -3.97 0.62 2.49
N HIS A 206 -4.08 1.79 1.87
CA HIS A 206 -5.29 2.21 1.19
C HIS A 206 -5.77 1.21 0.14
N MET A 207 -4.87 0.75 -0.73
CA MET A 207 -5.22 -0.19 -1.78
C MET A 207 -5.68 -1.55 -1.22
N LEU A 208 -4.98 -2.09 -0.22
CA LEU A 208 -5.36 -3.36 0.42
C LEU A 208 -6.69 -3.24 1.16
N ALA A 209 -6.87 -2.18 1.96
CA ALA A 209 -8.11 -1.93 2.67
C ALA A 209 -9.28 -1.77 1.70
N GLY A 210 -9.14 -0.96 0.65
CA GLY A 210 -10.16 -0.81 -0.39
C GLY A 210 -10.54 -2.15 -1.02
N TYR A 211 -9.54 -2.93 -1.43
CA TYR A 211 -9.74 -4.23 -2.06
C TYR A 211 -10.50 -5.21 -1.16
N LEU A 212 -10.09 -5.35 0.10
CA LEU A 212 -10.74 -6.24 1.08
C LEU A 212 -12.15 -5.76 1.47
N MET A 213 -12.40 -4.46 1.38
CA MET A 213 -13.71 -3.82 1.62
C MET A 213 -14.59 -3.76 0.37
N GLY A 214 -14.15 -4.36 -0.74
CA GLY A 214 -14.91 -4.38 -1.99
C GLY A 214 -15.12 -2.99 -2.57
N VAL A 215 -14.23 -2.05 -2.27
CA VAL A 215 -14.17 -0.72 -2.87
C VAL A 215 -13.12 -0.79 -3.98
N PRO A 216 -13.49 -0.67 -5.25
CA PRO A 216 -12.50 -0.76 -6.32
C PRO A 216 -11.49 0.38 -6.20
N VAL A 217 -10.24 0.10 -6.52
CA VAL A 217 -9.20 1.13 -6.67
C VAL A 217 -9.14 1.46 -8.15
N THR A 218 -9.19 2.73 -8.53
CA THR A 218 -9.13 3.23 -9.91
C THR A 218 -7.73 3.67 -10.32
N GLY A 219 -6.92 4.06 -9.35
CA GLY A 219 -5.59 4.62 -9.57
C GLY A 219 -4.76 4.49 -8.31
N TYR A 220 -3.45 4.39 -8.47
CA TYR A 220 -2.55 4.76 -7.39
C TYR A 220 -1.36 5.48 -8.01
N SER A 221 -0.81 6.42 -7.26
CA SER A 221 0.44 7.07 -7.62
C SER A 221 1.31 7.20 -6.39
N LEU A 222 2.60 6.92 -6.57
CA LEU A 222 3.63 7.15 -5.56
C LEU A 222 4.32 8.52 -5.75
N ASP A 223 3.90 9.28 -6.76
CA ASP A 223 4.51 10.53 -7.18
C ASP A 223 3.83 11.75 -6.52
N ILE A 224 4.63 12.79 -6.30
CA ILE A 224 4.34 13.95 -5.41
C ILE A 224 3.12 14.76 -5.85
N GLY A 225 2.28 15.16 -4.89
CA GLY A 225 1.06 15.92 -5.14
C GLY A 225 -0.02 15.11 -5.88
N LYS A 226 0.28 13.84 -6.17
CA LYS A 226 -0.60 12.80 -6.68
C LYS A 226 -0.42 11.52 -5.86
N ALA A 227 0.23 11.59 -4.69
CA ALA A 227 0.34 10.48 -3.77
C ALA A 227 -1.05 10.29 -3.19
N HIS A 228 -1.78 9.39 -3.84
CA HIS A 228 -3.18 9.15 -3.62
C HIS A 228 -3.54 7.84 -4.32
N THR A 229 -4.22 6.96 -3.61
CA THR A 229 -5.04 5.92 -4.21
C THR A 229 -6.36 6.54 -4.61
N ASP A 230 -6.58 6.67 -5.91
CA ASP A 230 -7.91 6.97 -6.41
C ASP A 230 -8.78 5.72 -6.18
N PHE A 231 -9.86 5.88 -5.44
CA PHE A 231 -10.88 4.85 -5.32
C PHE A 231 -11.92 5.05 -6.41
N ALA A 232 -12.52 3.94 -6.85
CA ALA A 232 -13.63 3.94 -7.77
C ALA A 232 -14.73 4.84 -7.28
N GLU A 233 -14.81 5.93 -8.02
CA GLU A 233 -15.82 6.92 -7.85
C GLU A 233 -17.21 6.28 -8.03
N ALA A 234 -17.36 5.17 -8.75
CA ALA A 234 -18.61 4.40 -8.83
C ALA A 234 -19.24 4.00 -7.47
N LYS A 235 -18.48 3.41 -6.54
CA LYS A 235 -19.04 2.99 -5.24
C LYS A 235 -19.17 4.18 -4.29
N LEU A 236 -18.16 5.07 -4.29
CA LEU A 236 -18.18 6.31 -3.52
C LEU A 236 -19.29 7.28 -3.97
N GLN A 237 -19.56 7.36 -5.27
CA GLN A 237 -20.53 8.24 -5.91
C GLN A 237 -21.89 7.63 -6.14
N ARG A 238 -22.09 6.32 -6.23
CA ARG A 238 -23.45 5.78 -6.08
C ARG A 238 -24.01 6.26 -4.73
N SER A 239 -23.18 6.20 -3.70
CA SER A 239 -23.45 6.77 -2.39
C SER A 239 -23.27 8.31 -2.32
N LEU A 240 -22.74 9.00 -3.35
CA LEU A 240 -22.76 10.50 -3.51
C LEU A 240 -23.98 11.03 -4.26
N ILE A 241 -24.53 10.26 -5.19
CA ILE A 241 -25.75 10.54 -5.94
C ILE A 241 -26.95 10.36 -5.01
N GLU A 242 -26.90 9.33 -4.15
CA GLU A 242 -27.75 9.27 -2.96
C GLU A 242 -27.26 10.30 -1.93
N LYS A 243 -28.15 11.19 -1.45
CA LYS A 243 -27.75 12.36 -0.63
C LYS A 243 -27.11 11.99 0.72
N ARG A 244 -27.23 10.74 1.17
CA ARG A 244 -26.81 10.29 2.50
C ARG A 244 -26.26 8.87 2.43
N LEU A 245 -25.11 8.66 3.08
CA LEU A 245 -24.48 7.35 3.23
C LEU A 245 -25.18 6.56 4.34
N ASP A 246 -25.41 5.27 4.12
CA ASP A 246 -25.87 4.40 5.21
C ASP A 246 -24.74 4.14 6.23
N GLU A 247 -25.07 3.55 7.38
CA GLU A 247 -24.06 3.33 8.43
C GLU A 247 -22.95 2.37 8.00
N THR A 248 -23.26 1.39 7.15
CA THR A 248 -22.30 0.39 6.68
C THR A 248 -21.35 0.96 5.65
N GLU A 249 -21.83 1.82 4.75
CA GLU A 249 -21.02 2.55 3.78
C GLU A 249 -20.09 3.53 4.48
N VAL A 250 -20.59 4.24 5.50
CA VAL A 250 -19.75 5.11 6.34
C VAL A 250 -18.62 4.30 6.98
N ASP A 251 -18.92 3.12 7.50
CA ASP A 251 -17.92 2.22 8.10
C ASP A 251 -16.88 1.75 7.10
N GLN A 252 -17.32 1.32 5.92
CA GLN A 252 -16.43 0.86 4.85
C GLN A 252 -15.49 1.97 4.41
N LEU A 253 -16.03 3.15 4.12
CA LEU A 253 -15.27 4.27 3.62
C LEU A 253 -14.37 4.89 4.70
N ALA A 254 -14.80 4.88 5.96
CA ALA A 254 -13.97 5.35 7.08
C ALA A 254 -12.72 4.49 7.27
N LEU A 255 -12.83 3.17 7.11
CA LEU A 255 -11.68 2.27 7.15
C LEU A 255 -10.73 2.54 6.00
N VAL A 256 -11.27 2.61 4.78
CA VAL A 256 -10.46 2.90 3.60
C VAL A 256 -9.73 4.25 3.74
N ALA A 257 -10.41 5.28 4.24
CA ALA A 257 -9.82 6.60 4.48
C ALA A 257 -8.71 6.58 5.54
N MET A 258 -8.84 5.77 6.59
CA MET A 258 -7.85 5.72 7.68
C MET A 258 -6.73 4.69 7.47
N ALA A 259 -6.75 3.91 6.40
CA ALA A 259 -5.81 2.81 6.18
C ALA A 259 -4.36 3.30 6.06
N GLY A 260 -4.12 4.38 5.28
CA GLY A 260 -2.81 5.00 5.11
C GLY A 260 -2.21 5.44 6.44
N ALA A 261 -2.88 6.36 7.14
CA ALA A 261 -2.50 6.80 8.48
C ALA A 261 -2.28 5.66 9.48
N SER A 262 -3.11 4.62 9.46
CA SER A 262 -2.98 3.45 10.35
C SER A 262 -1.68 2.69 10.10
N SER A 263 -1.33 2.49 8.83
CA SER A 263 -0.11 1.77 8.45
C SER A 263 1.16 2.49 8.89
N GLU A 264 1.17 3.82 8.83
CA GLU A 264 2.24 4.66 9.36
C GLU A 264 2.30 4.57 10.89
N ALA A 265 1.14 4.66 11.56
CA ALA A 265 1.04 4.63 13.02
C ALA A 265 1.53 3.30 13.64
N MET A 266 1.44 2.20 12.89
CA MET A 266 1.99 0.90 13.30
C MET A 266 3.53 0.85 13.21
N LYS A 267 4.14 1.58 12.29
CA LYS A 267 5.58 1.49 11.98
C LYS A 267 6.40 2.63 12.56
N TYR A 268 5.83 3.82 12.66
CA TYR A 268 6.52 5.06 13.01
C TYR A 268 5.89 5.73 14.23
N ASP A 269 6.68 6.53 14.93
CA ASP A 269 6.21 7.26 16.12
C ASP A 269 5.39 8.51 15.75
N GLU A 270 5.52 8.96 14.51
CA GLU A 270 4.82 10.12 13.95
C GLU A 270 4.23 9.74 12.58
N VAL A 271 2.98 10.15 12.37
CA VAL A 271 2.20 9.95 11.13
C VAL A 271 2.27 11.23 10.31
N LEU A 272 2.78 11.16 9.08
CA LEU A 272 3.00 12.33 8.24
C LEU A 272 1.87 12.56 7.23
N GLY A 273 1.32 11.50 6.64
CA GLY A 273 0.38 11.58 5.50
C GLY A 273 -1.10 11.81 5.85
N GLN A 274 -1.47 11.93 7.12
CA GLN A 274 -2.88 11.79 7.55
C GLN A 274 -3.82 12.97 7.26
N ASN A 275 -3.35 14.11 6.75
CA ASN A 275 -4.20 15.30 6.61
C ASN A 275 -5.31 15.09 5.56
N ALA A 276 -4.98 14.47 4.44
CA ALA A 276 -5.94 14.15 3.39
C ALA A 276 -6.94 13.09 3.90
N ASP A 277 -6.43 12.01 4.48
CA ASP A 277 -7.19 10.92 5.12
C ASP A 277 -8.25 11.44 6.10
N MET A 278 -7.84 12.34 7.01
CA MET A 278 -8.73 12.93 8.01
C MET A 278 -9.78 13.85 7.37
N SER A 279 -9.41 14.58 6.32
CA SER A 279 -10.33 15.44 5.58
C SER A 279 -11.39 14.61 4.83
N ASP A 280 -10.98 13.48 4.25
CA ASP A 280 -11.88 12.54 3.60
C ASP A 280 -12.79 11.84 4.61
N LEU A 281 -12.25 11.40 5.76
CA LEU A 281 -13.05 10.86 6.86
C LEU A 281 -14.09 11.87 7.35
N GLN A 282 -13.71 13.14 7.53
CA GLN A 282 -14.66 14.20 7.90
C GLN A 282 -15.76 14.37 6.85
N ARG A 283 -15.41 14.37 5.55
CA ARG A 283 -16.38 14.45 4.45
C ARG A 283 -17.34 13.26 4.46
N ILE A 284 -16.85 12.05 4.75
CA ILE A 284 -17.66 10.83 4.90
C ILE A 284 -18.63 10.98 6.09
N MET A 285 -18.14 11.37 7.27
CA MET A 285 -18.95 11.53 8.47
C MET A 285 -20.05 12.60 8.32
N LEU A 286 -19.76 13.71 7.64
CA LEU A 286 -20.73 14.77 7.36
C LEU A 286 -21.87 14.32 6.45
N ARG A 287 -21.66 13.26 5.68
CA ARG A 287 -22.62 12.71 4.71
C ARG A 287 -23.36 11.48 5.23
N SER A 288 -23.03 11.02 6.43
CA SER A 288 -23.77 9.99 7.15
C SER A 288 -25.26 10.35 7.25
N ALA A 289 -26.13 9.38 7.02
CA ALA A 289 -27.58 9.55 7.22
C ALA A 289 -27.92 9.95 8.65
N ASN A 290 -27.14 9.44 9.61
CA ASN A 290 -27.25 9.73 11.02
C ASN A 290 -26.16 10.73 11.43
N LYS A 291 -26.58 11.93 11.87
CA LYS A 291 -25.64 12.96 12.32
C LYS A 291 -24.84 12.46 13.53
N MET A 292 -23.52 12.55 13.43
CA MET A 292 -22.60 12.18 14.51
C MET A 292 -22.27 13.39 15.37
N ASP A 293 -22.34 13.22 16.69
CA ASP A 293 -21.76 14.19 17.63
C ASP A 293 -20.23 14.06 17.68
N ASN A 294 -19.57 14.99 18.37
CA ASN A 294 -18.11 15.01 18.45
C ASN A 294 -17.54 13.72 19.06
N ALA A 295 -18.25 13.13 20.03
CA ALA A 295 -17.81 11.90 20.68
C ALA A 295 -17.84 10.70 19.71
N ARG A 296 -18.90 10.57 18.90
CA ARG A 296 -19.02 9.55 17.86
C ARG A 296 -18.00 9.76 16.75
N GLN A 297 -17.75 11.00 16.33
CA GLN A 297 -16.72 11.28 15.31
C GLN A 297 -15.33 10.87 15.80
N GLN A 298 -14.97 11.22 17.03
CA GLN A 298 -13.69 10.78 17.62
C GLN A 298 -13.64 9.27 17.83
N ASN A 299 -14.76 8.62 18.15
CA ASN A 299 -14.81 7.17 18.22
C ASN A 299 -14.67 6.53 16.84
N MET A 300 -15.27 7.11 15.80
CA MET A 300 -15.14 6.65 14.43
C MET A 300 -13.67 6.63 14.00
N THR A 301 -12.92 7.71 14.22
CA THR A 301 -11.48 7.74 13.91
C THR A 301 -10.73 6.63 14.66
N ARG A 302 -10.97 6.46 15.97
CA ARG A 302 -10.30 5.43 16.78
C ARG A 302 -10.65 4.02 16.33
N TRP A 303 -11.92 3.77 16.06
CA TRP A 303 -12.40 2.48 15.61
C TRP A 303 -11.85 2.15 14.21
N ALA A 304 -11.90 3.09 13.27
CA ALA A 304 -11.36 2.90 11.94
C ALA A 304 -9.86 2.59 11.97
N VAL A 305 -9.08 3.32 12.78
CA VAL A 305 -7.64 3.02 12.93
C VAL A 305 -7.41 1.65 13.56
N TYR A 306 -8.13 1.32 14.64
CA TYR A 306 -7.99 0.04 15.31
C TYR A 306 -8.22 -1.13 14.36
N GLU A 307 -9.29 -1.04 13.59
CA GLU A 307 -9.73 -2.07 12.68
C GLU A 307 -8.82 -2.16 11.45
N CYS A 308 -8.33 -1.03 10.92
CA CYS A 308 -7.30 -1.04 9.88
C CYS A 308 -6.00 -1.69 10.36
N CYS A 309 -5.57 -1.41 11.59
CA CYS A 309 -4.37 -2.03 12.14
C CYS A 309 -4.52 -3.56 12.25
N ARG A 310 -5.71 -4.04 12.67
CA ARG A 310 -6.02 -5.47 12.68
C ARG A 310 -6.03 -6.05 11.28
N LEU A 311 -6.72 -5.41 10.34
CA LEU A 311 -6.78 -5.84 8.95
C LEU A 311 -5.39 -5.94 8.32
N LEU A 312 -4.52 -4.96 8.52
CA LEU A 312 -3.14 -4.99 8.02
C LEU A 312 -2.29 -6.07 8.70
N ALA A 313 -2.56 -6.41 9.96
CA ALA A 313 -1.89 -7.50 10.67
C ALA A 313 -2.35 -8.87 10.17
N ASP A 314 -3.68 -9.05 10.04
CA ASP A 314 -4.32 -10.30 9.60
C ASP A 314 -3.92 -10.62 8.14
N TYR A 315 -3.82 -9.60 7.28
CA TYR A 315 -3.43 -9.70 5.87
C TYR A 315 -1.99 -9.24 5.62
N SER A 316 -1.09 -9.50 6.58
CA SER A 316 0.31 -9.01 6.51
C SER A 316 1.10 -9.58 5.33
N ALA A 317 0.86 -10.83 4.93
CA ALA A 317 1.53 -11.44 3.78
C ALA A 317 1.12 -10.77 2.45
N GLU A 318 -0.18 -10.51 2.30
CA GLU A 318 -0.75 -9.76 1.18
C GLU A 318 -0.23 -8.34 1.14
N TYR A 319 -0.13 -7.71 2.31
CA TYR A 319 0.33 -6.35 2.43
C TYR A 319 1.79 -6.17 2.01
N GLU A 320 2.66 -7.09 2.41
CA GLU A 320 4.07 -7.09 2.00
C GLU A 320 4.22 -7.43 0.50
N ALA A 321 3.43 -8.37 -0.03
CA ALA A 321 3.41 -8.68 -1.46
C ALA A 321 2.95 -7.49 -2.31
N LEU A 322 1.93 -6.77 -1.84
CA LEU A 322 1.43 -5.55 -2.46
C LEU A 322 2.48 -4.44 -2.46
N GLN A 323 3.12 -4.20 -1.32
CA GLN A 323 4.22 -3.22 -1.22
C GLN A 323 5.35 -3.56 -2.20
N ALA A 324 5.69 -4.84 -2.38
CA ALA A 324 6.70 -5.26 -3.36
C ALA A 324 6.28 -4.95 -4.80
N ALA A 325 5.03 -5.27 -5.18
CA ALA A 325 4.49 -4.98 -6.51
C ALA A 325 4.42 -3.47 -6.80
N MET A 326 3.96 -2.68 -5.82
CA MET A 326 3.89 -1.22 -5.95
C MET A 326 5.27 -0.57 -6.01
N LYS A 327 6.25 -1.09 -5.27
CA LYS A 327 7.65 -0.63 -5.32
C LYS A 327 8.28 -0.82 -6.70
N SER A 328 7.90 -1.90 -7.42
CA SER A 328 8.28 -2.10 -8.82
C SER A 328 7.45 -1.28 -9.83
N ARG A 329 6.53 -0.42 -9.37
CA ARG A 329 5.58 0.33 -10.19
C ARG A 329 4.71 -0.58 -11.08
N GLY A 330 4.27 -1.71 -10.53
CA GLY A 330 3.38 -2.63 -11.23
C GLY A 330 2.01 -2.01 -11.54
N SER A 331 1.27 -2.58 -12.47
CA SER A 331 -0.11 -2.14 -12.73
C SER A 331 -1.05 -2.50 -11.58
N ILE A 332 -2.24 -1.90 -11.54
CA ILE A 332 -3.28 -2.27 -10.55
C ILE A 332 -3.63 -3.76 -10.65
N ALA A 333 -3.74 -4.30 -11.87
CA ALA A 333 -4.00 -5.71 -12.08
C ALA A 333 -2.87 -6.61 -11.52
N GLU A 334 -1.61 -6.20 -11.64
CA GLU A 334 -0.47 -6.92 -11.05
C GLU A 334 -0.47 -6.85 -9.53
N CYS A 335 -0.86 -5.70 -8.96
CA CYS A 335 -1.02 -5.53 -7.53
C CYS A 335 -2.16 -6.40 -6.97
N ILE A 336 -3.32 -6.43 -7.63
CA ILE A 336 -4.44 -7.32 -7.27
C ILE A 336 -4.00 -8.79 -7.35
N ARG A 337 -3.27 -9.17 -8.41
CA ARG A 337 -2.71 -10.51 -8.53
C ARG A 337 -1.76 -10.84 -7.38
N ALA A 338 -0.90 -9.90 -6.97
CA ALA A 338 -0.01 -10.10 -5.83
C ALA A 338 -0.78 -10.33 -4.52
N ILE A 339 -1.89 -9.60 -4.29
CA ILE A 339 -2.76 -9.79 -3.12
C ILE A 339 -3.41 -11.18 -3.15
N GLU A 340 -3.95 -11.62 -4.28
CA GLU A 340 -4.64 -12.92 -4.41
C GLU A 340 -3.68 -14.12 -4.30
N LEU A 341 -2.47 -14.01 -4.88
CA LEU A 341 -1.46 -15.07 -4.83
C LEU A 341 -0.75 -15.18 -3.48
N ALA A 342 -0.60 -14.06 -2.76
CA ALA A 342 -0.11 -14.11 -1.39
C ALA A 342 -1.03 -15.00 -0.55
N SER A 343 -0.50 -15.72 0.43
CA SER A 343 -1.33 -16.51 1.34
C SER A 343 -1.03 -16.08 2.76
N SER A 344 -1.94 -15.31 3.37
CA SER A 344 -2.05 -15.24 4.82
C SER A 344 -2.36 -16.66 5.32
N SER A 345 -1.51 -17.17 6.20
CA SER A 345 -1.60 -18.53 6.77
C SER A 345 -2.76 -18.68 7.72
#